data_AF-A0A0W0S9Z3-F1
#
_entry.id   AF-A0A0W0S9Z3-F1
#
_cell.length_a   1.000
_cell.length_b   1.000
_cell.length_c   1.000
_cell.angle_alpha   90.00
_cell.angle_beta   90.00
_cell.angle_gamma   90.00
#
_symmetry.space_group_name_H-M   'P 1'
#
loop_
_entity.id
_entity.type
_entity.pdbx_description
1 polymer ?
#
loop_
_entity_poly.entity_id
_entity_poly.type
_entity_poly.pdbx_seq_one_letter_code
_entity_poly.pdbx_strand_id
1 'polypeptide(L)'
;MKSKIEEEKEAAKQRYQELLEALAVTNRAHQNVLFEIRPNQTFFEEMYDKGKVTPLHVDFVSKNSGAKFTIENKFYPNSWVIKIPDNATKEEKECIRDITLEVIAHPKNAAPGYQPKMIAFFPDNTPEEEIVDFVKAAKEKGIEVNLFIGKKEEYDKIQEVHEKKTKEIIASGNLDRLPGWDGFVKSVQRSEGGRKGEEFLSKFNSEHTSSLTHN
;
A
#
# COMPACT_ATOMS: atom_id res chain seq x y z
N MET A 1 -14.81 -16.78 -21.24
CA MET A 1 -14.12 -16.53 -19.96
C MET A 1 -12.85 -15.74 -20.27
N LYS A 2 -12.65 -14.59 -19.62
CA LYS A 2 -11.32 -13.94 -19.62
C LYS A 2 -10.37 -14.82 -18.79
N SER A 3 -9.08 -14.80 -19.10
CA SER A 3 -8.10 -15.47 -18.24
C SER A 3 -7.90 -14.64 -16.97
N LYS A 4 -7.55 -15.29 -15.85
CA LYS A 4 -7.24 -14.60 -14.58
C LYS A 4 -6.21 -13.47 -14.75
N ILE A 5 -5.26 -13.67 -15.66
CA ILE A 5 -4.24 -12.68 -16.03
C ILE A 5 -4.86 -11.43 -16.66
N GLU A 6 -5.83 -11.58 -17.56
CA GLU A 6 -6.49 -10.42 -18.19
C GLU A 6 -7.40 -9.68 -17.20
N GLU A 7 -8.04 -10.39 -16.27
CA GLU A 7 -8.82 -9.77 -15.18
C GLU A 7 -7.93 -8.93 -14.25
N GLU A 8 -6.76 -9.46 -13.88
CA GLU A 8 -5.76 -8.73 -13.07
C GLU A 8 -5.24 -7.46 -13.78
N LYS A 9 -4.98 -7.55 -15.09
CA LYS A 9 -4.55 -6.39 -15.89
C LYS A 9 -5.62 -5.31 -15.99
N GLU A 10 -6.86 -5.69 -16.31
CA GLU A 10 -7.97 -4.75 -16.41
C GLU A 10 -8.22 -4.03 -15.09
N ALA A 11 -8.19 -4.78 -13.99
CA ALA A 11 -8.35 -4.20 -12.68
C ALA A 11 -7.18 -3.26 -12.33
N ALA A 12 -5.93 -3.63 -12.62
CA ALA A 12 -4.77 -2.74 -12.42
C ALA A 12 -4.89 -1.45 -13.24
N LYS A 13 -5.31 -1.53 -14.52
CA LYS A 13 -5.58 -0.35 -15.36
C LYS A 13 -6.64 0.55 -14.75
N GLN A 14 -7.72 -0.05 -14.23
CA GLN A 14 -8.78 0.71 -13.57
C GLN A 14 -8.34 1.36 -12.25
N ARG A 15 -7.61 0.62 -11.40
CA ARG A 15 -7.04 1.17 -10.15
C ARG A 15 -6.14 2.37 -10.44
N TYR A 16 -5.29 2.26 -11.46
CA TYR A 16 -4.42 3.36 -11.88
C TYR A 16 -5.22 4.59 -12.34
N GLN A 17 -6.29 4.38 -13.11
CA GLN A 17 -7.18 5.46 -13.54
C GLN A 17 -7.89 6.14 -12.36
N GLU A 18 -8.33 5.38 -11.36
CA GLU A 18 -8.94 5.93 -10.15
C GLU A 18 -7.94 6.75 -9.33
N LEU A 19 -6.69 6.31 -9.21
CA LEU A 19 -5.61 7.07 -8.58
C LEU A 19 -5.33 8.39 -9.34
N LEU A 20 -5.34 8.35 -10.68
CA LEU A 20 -5.19 9.54 -11.53
C LEU A 20 -6.33 10.55 -11.31
N GLU A 21 -7.58 10.07 -11.31
CA GLU A 21 -8.75 10.91 -11.09
C GLU A 21 -8.73 11.55 -9.71
N ALA A 22 -8.44 10.76 -8.66
CA ALA A 22 -8.33 11.24 -7.29
C ALA A 22 -7.21 12.28 -7.15
N LEU A 23 -6.04 12.02 -7.74
CA LEU A 23 -4.94 12.98 -7.75
C LEU A 23 -5.30 14.30 -8.44
N ALA A 24 -6.01 14.23 -9.56
CA ALA A 24 -6.44 15.43 -10.28
C ALA A 24 -7.42 16.29 -9.46
N VAL A 25 -8.24 15.68 -8.60
CA VAL A 25 -9.11 16.38 -7.65
C VAL A 25 -8.28 17.00 -6.52
N THR A 26 -7.39 16.23 -5.91
CA THR A 26 -6.54 16.71 -4.81
C THR A 26 -5.65 17.86 -5.25
N ASN A 27 -4.96 17.77 -6.40
CA ASN A 27 -4.14 18.86 -6.93
C ASN A 27 -4.96 20.14 -7.22
N ARG A 28 -6.25 20.01 -7.55
CA ARG A 28 -7.14 21.16 -7.75
C ARG A 28 -7.55 21.81 -6.42
N ALA A 29 -7.79 21.00 -5.39
CA ALA A 29 -8.18 21.45 -4.06
C ALA A 29 -7.00 22.02 -3.25
N HIS A 30 -5.81 21.42 -3.40
CA HIS A 30 -4.58 21.77 -2.69
C HIS A 30 -3.53 22.31 -3.66
N GLN A 31 -3.74 23.52 -4.18
CA GLN A 31 -2.82 24.13 -5.15
C GLN A 31 -1.39 24.34 -4.59
N ASN A 32 -1.26 24.37 -3.27
CA ASN A 32 0.02 24.49 -2.58
C ASN A 32 0.74 23.15 -2.40
N VAL A 33 0.08 22.01 -2.65
CA VAL A 33 0.63 20.67 -2.48
C VAL A 33 0.32 19.86 -3.74
N LEU A 34 1.21 19.97 -4.72
CA LEU A 34 1.05 19.33 -6.02
C LEU A 34 1.86 18.04 -6.09
N PHE A 35 1.22 16.98 -6.57
CA PHE A 35 1.91 15.73 -6.89
C PHE A 35 1.82 15.40 -8.37
N GLU A 36 2.81 14.66 -8.84
CA GLU A 36 2.74 13.91 -10.08
C GLU A 36 2.68 12.41 -9.78
N ILE A 37 2.00 11.66 -10.64
CA ILE A 37 1.94 10.21 -10.57
C ILE A 37 2.99 9.61 -11.52
N ARG A 38 3.70 8.59 -11.05
CA ARG A 38 4.63 7.80 -11.87
C ARG A 38 4.31 6.30 -11.73
N PRO A 39 4.38 5.50 -12.80
CA PRO A 39 4.58 5.94 -14.17
C PRO A 39 3.46 6.86 -14.65
N ASN A 40 3.74 7.68 -15.68
CA ASN A 40 2.68 8.45 -16.34
C ASN A 40 1.79 7.49 -17.15
N GLN A 41 0.63 7.99 -17.60
CA GLN A 41 -0.38 7.14 -18.23
C GLN A 41 0.14 6.40 -19.46
N THR A 42 0.87 7.08 -20.35
CA THR A 42 1.43 6.48 -21.56
C THR A 42 2.38 5.33 -21.22
N PHE A 43 3.32 5.54 -20.30
CA PHE A 43 4.26 4.49 -19.92
C PHE A 43 3.57 3.34 -19.16
N PHE A 44 2.56 3.66 -18.35
CA PHE A 44 1.76 2.66 -17.66
C PHE A 44 1.04 1.74 -18.66
N GLU A 45 0.39 2.31 -19.69
CA GLU A 45 -0.26 1.55 -20.76
C GLU A 45 0.75 0.63 -21.47
N GLU A 46 1.92 1.16 -21.84
CA GLU A 46 2.99 0.38 -22.47
C GLU A 46 3.51 -0.79 -21.60
N MET A 47 3.58 -0.61 -20.27
CA MET A 47 4.03 -1.65 -19.35
C MET A 47 3.06 -2.84 -19.34
N TYR A 48 1.76 -2.58 -19.38
CA TYR A 48 0.72 -3.60 -19.28
C TYR A 48 0.37 -4.26 -20.62
N ASP A 49 0.70 -3.62 -21.74
CA ASP A 49 0.46 -4.17 -23.08
C ASP A 49 1.53 -5.20 -23.51
N LYS A 50 2.75 -5.17 -22.93
CA LYS A 50 3.86 -6.08 -23.28
C LYS A 50 3.74 -7.51 -22.74
N GLY A 51 2.53 -7.96 -22.39
CA GLY A 51 2.28 -9.30 -21.85
C GLY A 51 2.90 -9.56 -20.48
N LYS A 52 3.43 -8.53 -19.81
CA LYS A 52 3.96 -8.63 -18.46
C LYS A 52 2.84 -8.31 -17.48
N VAL A 53 2.49 -9.27 -16.62
CA VAL A 53 1.70 -8.98 -15.42
C VAL A 53 2.68 -8.48 -14.38
N THR A 54 2.68 -7.19 -14.14
CA THR A 54 3.36 -6.60 -13.00
C THR A 54 2.31 -6.23 -11.96
N PRO A 55 2.56 -6.41 -10.66
CA PRO A 55 1.80 -5.74 -9.63
C PRO A 55 1.67 -4.24 -9.96
N LEU A 56 0.51 -3.64 -9.69
CA LEU A 56 0.36 -2.19 -9.81
C LEU A 56 1.37 -1.56 -8.87
N HIS A 57 2.30 -0.77 -9.41
CA HIS A 57 3.28 0.02 -8.66
C HIS A 57 3.18 1.45 -9.14
N VAL A 58 2.89 2.35 -8.20
CA VAL A 58 2.67 3.77 -8.47
C VAL A 58 3.43 4.57 -7.44
N ASP A 59 4.07 5.63 -7.89
CA ASP A 59 4.66 6.65 -7.04
C ASP A 59 3.88 7.97 -7.17
N PHE A 60 3.56 8.59 -6.05
CA PHE A 60 3.19 9.99 -5.99
C PHE A 60 4.44 10.78 -5.60
N VAL A 61 4.90 11.65 -6.50
CA VAL A 61 6.07 12.49 -6.28
C VAL A 61 5.61 13.91 -6.01
N SER A 62 5.91 14.43 -4.83
CA SER A 62 5.65 15.84 -4.51
C SER A 62 6.50 16.74 -5.39
N LYS A 63 5.87 17.74 -6.01
CA LYS A 63 6.58 18.79 -6.75
C LYS A 63 7.29 19.80 -5.85
N ASN A 64 6.95 19.82 -4.57
CA ASN A 64 7.50 20.76 -3.60
C ASN A 64 8.73 20.18 -2.89
N SER A 65 8.55 19.05 -2.22
CA SER A 65 9.59 18.41 -1.40
C SER A 65 10.41 17.37 -2.17
N GLY A 66 9.93 16.92 -3.34
CA GLY A 66 10.48 15.76 -4.03
C GLY A 66 10.18 14.44 -3.31
N ALA A 67 9.38 14.45 -2.23
CA ALA A 67 9.01 13.27 -1.48
C ALA A 67 8.26 12.27 -2.38
N LYS A 68 8.64 10.99 -2.29
CA LYS A 68 8.09 9.91 -3.11
C LYS A 68 7.31 8.94 -2.24
N PHE A 69 6.00 8.96 -2.38
CA PHE A 69 5.09 7.99 -1.77
C PHE A 69 4.87 6.82 -2.73
N THR A 70 5.18 5.60 -2.32
CA THR A 70 5.03 4.42 -3.17
C THR A 70 3.80 3.62 -2.75
N ILE A 71 3.00 3.20 -3.74
CA ILE A 71 1.81 2.38 -3.57
C ILE A 71 1.91 1.15 -4.47
N GLU A 72 1.79 -0.02 -3.88
CA GLU A 72 1.85 -1.30 -4.60
C GLU A 72 0.61 -2.13 -4.33
N ASN A 73 -0.10 -2.60 -5.37
CA ASN A 73 -1.08 -3.69 -5.23
C ASN A 73 -0.36 -5.03 -5.45
N LYS A 74 0.31 -5.50 -4.40
CA LYS A 74 1.29 -6.58 -4.47
C LYS A 74 0.67 -7.95 -4.73
N PHE A 75 -0.48 -8.24 -4.12
CA PHE A 75 -1.24 -9.46 -4.36
C PHE A 75 -2.70 -9.09 -4.66
N TYR A 76 -3.04 -9.15 -5.95
CA TYR A 76 -4.37 -8.86 -6.44
C TYR A 76 -5.42 -9.81 -5.82
N PRO A 77 -6.63 -9.32 -5.47
CA PRO A 77 -7.09 -7.92 -5.59
C PRO A 77 -6.81 -7.04 -4.38
N ASN A 78 -6.58 -7.64 -3.22
CA ASN A 78 -6.86 -6.97 -1.96
C ASN A 78 -5.64 -6.52 -1.16
N SER A 79 -4.44 -6.90 -1.59
CA SER A 79 -3.25 -6.73 -0.77
C SER A 79 -2.39 -5.56 -1.25
N TRP A 80 -2.28 -4.54 -0.40
CA TRP A 80 -1.60 -3.30 -0.71
C TRP A 80 -0.37 -3.06 0.15
N VAL A 81 0.59 -2.34 -0.39
CA VAL A 81 1.74 -1.82 0.35
C VAL A 81 1.81 -0.32 0.08
N ILE A 82 1.93 0.47 1.15
CA ILE A 82 2.14 1.92 1.06
C ILE A 82 3.45 2.24 1.76
N LYS A 83 4.34 2.96 1.09
CA LYS A 83 5.61 3.45 1.67
C LYS A 83 5.55 4.97 1.77
N ILE A 84 5.58 5.46 3.01
CA ILE A 84 5.58 6.90 3.31
C ILE A 84 7.04 7.37 3.43
N PRO A 85 7.44 8.44 2.74
CA PRO A 85 8.81 8.95 2.81
C PRO A 85 9.03 9.79 4.09
N ASP A 86 10.29 9.92 4.49
CA ASP A 86 10.72 10.67 5.66
C ASP A 86 10.72 12.19 5.44
N ASN A 87 10.95 12.61 4.20
CA ASN A 87 11.06 14.01 3.80
C ASN A 87 9.72 14.68 3.41
N ALA A 88 8.58 13.99 3.56
CA ALA A 88 7.28 14.56 3.29
C ALA A 88 6.77 15.44 4.44
N THR A 89 6.06 16.52 4.09
CA THR A 89 5.34 17.34 5.07
C THR A 89 4.08 16.61 5.58
N LYS A 90 3.54 17.06 6.72
CA LYS A 90 2.29 16.53 7.26
C LYS A 90 1.13 16.65 6.25
N GLU A 91 0.96 17.81 5.62
CA GLU A 91 -0.09 18.04 4.62
C GLU A 91 0.09 17.12 3.40
N GLU A 92 1.34 16.88 2.97
CA GLU A 92 1.61 15.94 1.89
C GLU A 92 1.19 14.51 2.24
N LYS A 93 1.51 14.06 3.46
CA LYS A 93 1.12 12.74 3.96
C LYS A 93 -0.40 12.60 4.06
N GLU A 94 -1.10 13.62 4.55
CA GLU A 94 -2.56 13.64 4.65
C GLU A 94 -3.22 13.54 3.26
N CYS A 95 -2.76 14.33 2.29
CA CYS A 95 -3.28 14.30 0.92
C CYS A 95 -3.13 12.91 0.28
N ILE A 96 -1.93 12.32 0.38
CA ILE A 96 -1.68 11.00 -0.20
C ILE A 96 -2.41 9.89 0.56
N ARG A 97 -2.48 9.97 1.90
CA ARG A 97 -3.31 9.05 2.71
C ARG A 97 -4.74 9.05 2.17
N ASP A 98 -5.37 10.20 2.04
CA ASP A 98 -6.79 10.28 1.69
C ASP A 98 -7.07 9.74 0.27
N ILE A 99 -6.23 10.12 -0.71
CA ILE A 99 -6.29 9.56 -2.08
C ILE A 99 -6.20 8.03 -2.03
N THR A 100 -5.20 7.53 -1.31
CA THR A 100 -4.85 6.12 -1.32
C THR A 100 -5.92 5.28 -0.65
N LEU A 101 -6.33 5.68 0.55
CA LEU A 101 -7.30 4.93 1.33
C LEU A 101 -8.67 4.88 0.64
N GLU A 102 -9.07 5.97 -0.05
CA GLU A 102 -10.31 6.00 -0.82
C GLU A 102 -10.29 4.98 -1.98
N VAL A 103 -9.22 4.99 -2.79
CA VAL A 103 -9.10 4.07 -3.94
C VAL A 103 -8.97 2.61 -3.51
N ILE A 104 -8.34 2.36 -2.36
CA ILE A 104 -8.22 1.00 -1.80
C ILE A 104 -9.56 0.53 -1.24
N ALA A 105 -10.30 1.37 -0.52
CA ALA A 105 -11.52 0.97 0.17
C ALA A 105 -12.73 0.81 -0.77
N HIS A 106 -12.84 1.67 -1.79
CA HIS A 106 -14.03 1.76 -2.63
C HIS A 106 -13.73 1.55 -4.12
N PRO A 107 -13.18 0.39 -4.51
CA PRO A 107 -12.88 0.12 -5.90
C PRO A 107 -14.14 0.05 -6.78
N LYS A 108 -14.25 0.84 -7.86
CA LYS A 108 -15.44 0.88 -8.75
C LYS A 108 -15.89 -0.50 -9.25
N ASN A 109 -14.96 -1.45 -9.40
CA ASN A 109 -15.25 -2.86 -9.77
C ASN A 109 -14.61 -3.83 -8.76
N ALA A 110 -14.93 -3.67 -7.48
CA ALA A 110 -14.54 -4.63 -6.44
C ALA A 110 -14.98 -6.05 -6.81
N ALA A 111 -14.08 -7.04 -6.67
CA ALA A 111 -14.48 -8.44 -6.73
C ALA A 111 -15.51 -8.74 -5.61
N PRO A 112 -16.49 -9.64 -5.82
CA PRO A 112 -17.39 -10.07 -4.74
C PRO A 112 -16.59 -10.55 -3.52
N GLY A 113 -16.90 -10.02 -2.33
CA GLY A 113 -16.17 -10.35 -1.10
C GLY A 113 -14.81 -9.65 -0.95
N TYR A 114 -14.58 -8.56 -1.66
CA TYR A 114 -13.36 -7.74 -1.51
C TYR A 114 -13.16 -7.29 -0.06
N GLN A 115 -12.03 -7.68 0.53
CA GLN A 115 -11.60 -7.29 1.87
C GLN A 115 -10.19 -6.70 1.78
N PRO A 116 -10.06 -5.37 1.67
CA PRO A 116 -8.77 -4.73 1.49
C PRO A 116 -7.89 -4.91 2.72
N LYS A 117 -6.63 -5.21 2.48
CA LYS A 117 -5.59 -5.34 3.50
C LYS A 117 -4.32 -4.66 3.06
N MET A 118 -3.58 -4.10 4.00
CA MET A 118 -2.39 -3.32 3.69
C MET A 118 -1.25 -3.53 4.67
N ILE A 119 -0.03 -3.29 4.18
CA ILE A 119 1.14 -2.97 5.00
C ILE A 119 1.44 -1.50 4.77
N ALA A 120 1.35 -0.67 5.81
CA ALA A 120 1.82 0.71 5.78
C ALA A 120 3.23 0.79 6.39
N PHE A 121 4.19 1.23 5.58
CA PHE A 121 5.56 1.52 5.99
C PHE A 121 5.67 2.97 6.43
N PHE A 122 6.17 3.16 7.65
CA PHE A 122 6.50 4.44 8.25
C PHE A 122 7.99 4.49 8.62
N PRO A 123 8.70 5.58 8.31
CA PRO A 123 10.03 5.84 8.84
C PRO A 123 10.04 5.88 10.38
N ASP A 124 11.13 5.43 11.01
CA ASP A 124 11.30 5.41 12.47
C ASP A 124 11.04 6.76 13.16
N ASN A 125 11.27 7.87 12.45
CA ASN A 125 11.08 9.22 12.96
C ASN A 125 9.67 9.78 12.74
N THR A 126 8.73 8.98 12.22
CA THR A 126 7.34 9.42 12.04
C THR A 126 6.69 9.64 13.41
N PRO A 127 6.09 10.81 13.67
CA PRO A 127 5.34 11.06 14.91
C PRO A 127 4.24 10.02 15.16
N GLU A 128 4.09 9.58 16.40
CA GLU A 128 3.10 8.56 16.79
C GLU A 128 1.68 8.95 16.38
N GLU A 129 1.31 10.24 16.55
CA GLU A 129 0.01 10.80 16.17
C GLU A 129 -0.30 10.62 14.67
N GLU A 130 0.69 10.79 13.78
CA GLU A 130 0.48 10.61 12.34
C GLU A 130 0.19 9.14 11.99
N ILE A 131 0.82 8.20 12.70
CA ILE A 131 0.58 6.77 12.53
C ILE A 131 -0.83 6.42 13.07
N VAL A 132 -1.22 6.96 14.22
CA VAL A 132 -2.56 6.81 14.80
C VAL A 132 -3.64 7.28 13.83
N ASP A 133 -3.50 8.49 13.29
CA ASP A 133 -4.47 9.08 12.37
C ASP A 133 -4.60 8.25 11.09
N PHE A 134 -3.49 7.76 10.56
CA PHE A 134 -3.51 6.85 9.41
C PHE A 134 -4.26 5.55 9.72
N VAL A 135 -3.94 4.90 10.84
CA VAL A 135 -4.56 3.63 11.22
C VAL A 135 -6.07 3.79 11.45
N LYS A 136 -6.50 4.89 12.08
CA LYS A 136 -7.93 5.21 12.25
C LYS A 136 -8.63 5.38 10.92
N ALA A 137 -8.11 6.25 10.05
CA ALA A 137 -8.70 6.52 8.74
C ALA A 137 -8.81 5.25 7.88
N ALA A 138 -7.80 4.37 7.93
CA ALA A 138 -7.82 3.10 7.20
C ALA A 138 -8.86 2.11 7.77
N LYS A 139 -8.92 1.96 9.11
CA LYS A 139 -9.88 1.07 9.78
C LYS A 139 -11.33 1.53 9.61
N GLU A 140 -11.59 2.83 9.65
CA GLU A 140 -12.92 3.41 9.39
C GLU A 140 -13.44 3.07 7.99
N LYS A 141 -12.53 2.89 7.03
CA LYS A 141 -12.82 2.45 5.67
C LYS A 141 -12.84 0.92 5.49
N GLY A 142 -12.75 0.16 6.58
CA GLY A 142 -12.81 -1.31 6.57
C GLY A 142 -11.53 -1.98 6.05
N ILE A 143 -10.39 -1.30 6.09
CA ILE A 143 -9.11 -1.85 5.64
C ILE A 143 -8.40 -2.54 6.81
N GLU A 144 -7.96 -3.79 6.61
CA GLU A 144 -7.06 -4.47 7.55
C GLU A 144 -5.65 -3.88 7.44
N VAL A 145 -5.08 -3.38 8.53
CA VAL A 145 -3.78 -2.71 8.54
C VAL A 145 -2.74 -3.52 9.30
N ASN A 146 -1.63 -3.80 8.63
CA ASN A 146 -0.36 -4.19 9.22
C ASN A 146 0.62 -3.01 9.10
N LEU A 147 1.55 -2.89 10.05
CA LEU A 147 2.53 -1.80 10.06
C LEU A 147 3.95 -2.32 9.94
N PHE A 148 4.80 -1.53 9.32
CA PHE A 148 6.24 -1.57 9.51
C PHE A 148 6.70 -0.18 9.91
N ILE A 149 7.39 -0.06 11.03
CA ILE A 149 7.96 1.21 11.53
C ILE A 149 9.47 1.03 11.61
N GLY A 150 10.22 1.64 10.71
CA GLY A 150 11.65 1.37 10.62
C GLY A 150 12.37 2.05 9.47
N LYS A 151 13.58 1.58 9.17
CA LYS A 151 14.37 2.10 8.05
C LYS A 151 13.93 1.51 6.72
N LYS A 152 13.99 2.32 5.67
CA LYS A 152 13.63 1.91 4.31
C LYS A 152 14.47 0.72 3.83
N GLU A 153 15.76 0.72 4.13
CA GLU A 153 16.69 -0.33 3.71
C GLU A 153 16.37 -1.69 4.34
N GLU A 154 15.79 -1.69 5.54
CA GLU A 154 15.35 -2.91 6.22
C GLU A 154 14.10 -3.48 5.55
N TYR A 155 13.14 -2.61 5.22
CA TYR A 155 11.94 -3.02 4.49
C TYR A 155 12.28 -3.55 3.09
N ASP A 156 13.15 -2.85 2.35
CA ASP A 156 13.54 -3.25 1.01
C ASP A 156 14.25 -4.61 1.00
N LYS A 157 15.09 -4.91 2.00
CA LYS A 157 15.68 -6.26 2.16
C LYS A 157 14.62 -7.35 2.34
N ILE A 158 13.55 -7.09 3.09
CA ILE A 158 12.45 -8.05 3.26
C ILE A 158 11.76 -8.30 1.93
N GLN A 159 11.52 -7.24 1.17
CA GLN A 159 10.95 -7.32 -0.17
C GLN A 159 11.84 -8.12 -1.12
N GLU A 160 13.14 -7.82 -1.19
CA GLU A 160 14.10 -8.55 -2.03
C GLU A 160 14.17 -10.04 -1.68
N VAL A 161 14.23 -10.38 -0.40
CA VAL A 161 14.25 -11.78 0.07
C VAL A 161 12.95 -12.50 -0.32
N HIS A 162 11.80 -11.85 -0.17
CA HIS A 162 10.52 -12.42 -0.54
C HIS A 162 10.41 -12.65 -2.05
N GLU A 163 10.84 -11.68 -2.86
CA GLU A 163 10.85 -11.79 -4.32
C GLU A 163 11.80 -12.88 -4.81
N LYS A 164 12.99 -12.98 -4.21
CA LYS A 164 13.96 -14.05 -4.53
C LYS A 164 13.39 -15.43 -4.24
N LYS A 165 12.83 -15.65 -3.04
CA LYS A 165 12.19 -16.92 -2.67
C LYS A 165 11.03 -17.26 -3.61
N THR A 166 10.22 -16.27 -3.97
CA THR A 166 9.11 -16.46 -4.90
C THR A 166 9.60 -16.92 -6.27
N LYS A 167 10.65 -16.28 -6.82
CA LYS A 167 11.27 -16.68 -8.09
C LYS A 167 11.86 -18.09 -8.03
N GLU A 168 12.54 -18.45 -6.94
CA GLU A 168 13.09 -19.80 -6.74
C GLU A 168 11.99 -20.88 -6.72
N ILE A 169 10.88 -20.61 -6.02
CA ILE A 169 9.74 -21.53 -5.96
C ILE A 169 9.11 -21.71 -7.34
N ILE A 170 8.90 -20.62 -8.09
CA ILE A 170 8.38 -20.66 -9.46
C ILE A 170 9.30 -21.49 -10.36
N ALA A 171 10.61 -21.24 -10.30
CA ALA A 171 11.60 -21.96 -11.11
C ALA A 171 11.65 -23.46 -10.77
N SER A 172 11.37 -23.83 -9.51
CA SER A 172 11.31 -25.21 -9.06
C SER A 172 10.01 -25.96 -9.44
N GLY A 173 9.02 -25.24 -9.99
CA GLY A 173 7.69 -25.79 -10.32
C GLY A 173 6.81 -26.09 -9.10
N ASN A 174 7.25 -25.74 -7.88
CA ASN A 174 6.58 -26.08 -6.63
C ASN A 174 5.56 -24.99 -6.24
N LEU A 175 4.61 -24.70 -7.13
CA LEU A 175 3.70 -23.55 -7.00
C LEU A 175 2.84 -23.58 -5.73
N ASP A 176 2.58 -24.76 -5.16
CA ASP A 176 1.82 -24.93 -3.91
C ASP A 176 2.53 -24.33 -2.69
N ARG A 177 3.83 -24.06 -2.79
CA ARG A 177 4.64 -23.47 -1.70
C ARG A 177 4.78 -21.96 -1.79
N LEU A 178 4.10 -21.30 -2.74
CA LEU A 178 4.17 -19.85 -2.87
C LEU A 178 3.73 -19.18 -1.56
N PRO A 179 4.55 -18.28 -0.98
CA PRO A 179 4.28 -17.70 0.34
C PRO A 179 3.04 -16.80 0.37
N GLY A 180 2.67 -16.21 -0.77
CA GLY A 180 1.52 -15.31 -0.87
C GLY A 180 1.59 -14.12 0.08
N TRP A 181 0.42 -13.51 0.34
CA TRP A 181 0.30 -12.39 1.27
C TRP A 181 0.72 -12.76 2.69
N ASP A 182 0.20 -13.86 3.23
CA ASP A 182 0.44 -14.22 4.63
C ASP A 182 1.92 -14.54 4.89
N GLY A 183 2.61 -15.17 3.93
CA GLY A 183 4.04 -15.39 4.01
C GLY A 183 4.86 -14.10 3.88
N PHE A 184 4.37 -13.12 3.10
CA PHE A 184 4.96 -11.78 3.05
C PHE A 184 4.79 -11.04 4.38
N VAL A 185 3.57 -10.96 4.91
CA VAL A 185 3.25 -10.35 6.21
C VAL A 185 4.08 -10.98 7.33
N LYS A 186 4.17 -12.32 7.39
CA LYS A 186 5.02 -13.01 8.37
C LYS A 186 6.49 -12.64 8.26
N SER A 187 6.98 -12.39 7.04
CA SER A 187 8.37 -11.95 6.84
C SER A 187 8.59 -10.53 7.34
N VAL A 188 7.59 -9.65 7.14
CA VAL A 188 7.58 -8.29 7.68
C VAL A 188 7.56 -8.32 9.21
N GLN A 189 6.61 -9.03 9.82
CA GLN A 189 6.42 -9.15 11.28
C GLN A 189 7.62 -9.75 12.02
N ARG A 190 8.44 -10.57 11.35
CA ARG A 190 9.68 -11.12 11.94
C ARG A 190 10.85 -10.15 11.98
N SER A 191 10.73 -9.00 11.31
CA SER A 191 11.75 -7.96 11.34
C SER A 191 11.56 -7.03 12.53
N GLU A 192 12.60 -6.26 12.88
CA GLU A 192 12.51 -5.26 13.96
C GLU A 192 11.39 -4.25 13.70
N GLY A 193 11.33 -3.69 12.48
CA GLY A 193 10.30 -2.71 12.14
C GLY A 193 8.88 -3.29 12.08
N GLY A 194 8.74 -4.56 11.69
CA GLY A 194 7.44 -5.24 11.76
C GLY A 194 6.98 -5.47 13.20
N ARG A 195 7.89 -5.89 14.10
CA ARG A 195 7.59 -6.05 15.52
C ARG A 195 7.19 -4.74 16.19
N LYS A 196 7.88 -3.64 15.90
CA LYS A 196 7.48 -2.29 16.34
C LYS A 196 6.05 -1.96 15.88
N GLY A 197 5.73 -2.30 14.63
CA GLY A 197 4.38 -2.15 14.07
C GLY A 197 3.31 -2.99 14.79
N GLU A 198 3.61 -4.25 15.11
CA GLU A 198 2.71 -5.13 15.86
C GLU A 198 2.48 -4.63 17.30
N GLU A 199 3.55 -4.24 17.99
CA GLU A 199 3.50 -3.68 19.34
C GLU A 199 2.64 -2.40 19.37
N PHE A 200 2.83 -1.52 18.38
CA PHE A 200 2.01 -0.32 18.21
C PHE A 200 0.53 -0.64 18.00
N LEU A 201 0.21 -1.56 17.06
CA LEU A 201 -1.18 -1.92 16.78
C LEU A 201 -1.85 -2.59 17.98
N SER A 202 -1.10 -3.38 18.75
CA SER A 202 -1.58 -4.00 19.99
C SER A 202 -1.96 -2.94 21.04
N LYS A 203 -1.07 -1.96 21.28
CA LYS A 203 -1.32 -0.81 22.15
C LYS A 203 -2.55 -0.03 21.69
N PHE A 204 -2.59 0.37 20.43
CA PHE A 204 -3.71 1.10 19.81
C PHE A 204 -5.06 0.39 20.02
N ASN A 205 -5.11 -0.92 19.77
CA ASN A 205 -6.35 -1.69 19.93
C ASN A 205 -6.76 -1.80 21.40
N SER A 206 -5.80 -1.96 22.32
CA SER A 206 -6.08 -2.11 23.76
C SER A 206 -6.68 -0.83 24.38
N GLU A 207 -6.20 0.34 23.99
CA GLU A 207 -6.70 1.65 24.45
C GLU A 207 -8.13 1.93 23.95
N HIS A 208 -8.46 1.47 22.75
CA HIS A 208 -9.81 1.58 22.19
C HIS A 208 -10.81 0.57 22.77
N THR A 209 -10.36 -0.62 23.20
CA THR A 209 -11.25 -1.60 23.86
C THR A 209 -11.55 -1.26 25.32
N SER A 210 -10.61 -0.63 26.03
CA SER A 210 -10.78 -0.29 27.46
C SER A 210 -11.78 0.84 27.71
N SER A 211 -12.05 1.66 26.69
CA SER A 211 -13.06 2.73 26.74
C SER A 211 -14.50 2.25 26.42
N LEU A 212 -14.68 1.00 25.95
CA LEU A 212 -16.00 0.39 25.70
C LEU A 212 -16.52 -0.47 26.87
N THR A 213 -15.71 -0.72 27.90
CA THR A 213 -16.07 -1.55 29.08
C THR A 213 -16.64 -0.77 30.28
N HIS A 214 -16.91 0.53 30.13
CA HIS A 214 -17.67 1.31 31.11
C HIS A 214 -18.97 1.82 30.49
N ASN A 215 -20.00 0.99 30.49
CA ASN A 215 -21.42 1.37 30.47
C ASN A 215 -22.26 0.24 31.06
#